data_AF-A0A7D6EAR8-F1
#
_entry.id   AF-A0A7D6EAR8-F1
#
_cell.length_a   1.000
_cell.length_b   1.000
_cell.length_c   1.000
_cell.angle_alpha   90.00
_cell.angle_beta   90.00
_cell.angle_gamma   90.00
#
_symmetry.space_group_name_H-M   'P 1'
#
loop_
_entity.id
_entity.type
_entity.pdbx_description
1 polymer ?
#
loop_
_entity_poly.entity_id
_entity_poly.type
_entity_poly.pdbx_seq_one_letter_code
_entity_poly.pdbx_strand_id
1 'polypeptide(L)'
;MAVATTERGLPTALKIDRSELARPPQELAAEILALCRLSALRAQVAYRRGLADKGFSQSTIRELGLPTDEELARAEQELFGDDEDNELPETWMRSI
;
A
#
# COMPACT_ATOMS: atom_id res chain seq x y z
N MET A 1 1.04 2.69 -10.86
CA MET A 1 0.27 3.87 -10.42
C MET A 1 0.65 4.28 -8.98
N ALA A 2 0.36 5.50 -8.50
CA ALA A 2 0.58 5.90 -7.11
C ALA A 2 -0.53 6.81 -6.56
N VAL A 3 -0.80 6.71 -5.26
CA VAL A 3 -1.80 7.53 -4.54
C VAL A 3 -1.17 8.11 -3.27
N ALA A 4 -1.62 9.30 -2.88
CA ALA A 4 -1.38 9.85 -1.54
C ALA A 4 -2.72 10.03 -0.85
N THR A 5 -2.79 9.70 0.43
CA THR A 5 -4.02 9.79 1.22
C THR A 5 -3.82 10.50 2.55
N THR A 6 -4.93 10.91 3.15
CA THR A 6 -4.99 11.16 4.59
C THR A 6 -4.80 9.85 5.37
N GLU A 7 -4.64 9.96 6.69
CA GLU A 7 -4.61 8.83 7.63
C GLU A 7 -5.88 7.95 7.60
N ARG A 8 -7.01 8.47 7.09
CA ARG A 8 -8.27 7.74 6.90
C ARG A 8 -8.46 7.19 5.48
N GLY A 9 -7.48 7.33 4.60
CA GLY A 9 -7.55 6.82 3.23
C GLY A 9 -8.30 7.71 2.25
N LEU A 10 -8.58 8.96 2.60
CA LEU A 10 -9.14 9.91 1.64
C LEU A 10 -8.03 10.35 0.67
N PRO A 11 -8.19 10.18 -0.65
CA PRO A 11 -7.16 10.55 -1.62
C PRO A 11 -6.95 12.07 -1.65
N THR A 12 -5.69 12.49 -1.55
CA THR A 12 -5.26 13.88 -1.66
C THR A 12 -4.46 14.14 -2.94
N ALA A 13 -3.83 13.11 -3.51
CA ALA A 13 -3.17 13.16 -4.81
C ALA A 13 -3.16 11.80 -5.50
N LEU A 14 -3.18 11.80 -6.83
CA LEU A 14 -3.13 10.61 -7.68
C LEU A 14 -2.11 10.83 -8.80
N LYS A 15 -1.28 9.82 -9.07
CA LYS A 15 -0.42 9.74 -10.25
C LYS A 15 -0.76 8.46 -11.01
N ILE A 16 -1.41 8.65 -12.15
CA ILE A 16 -1.86 7.58 -13.04
C ILE A 16 -1.02 7.65 -14.31
N ASP A 17 -0.41 6.53 -14.72
CA ASP A 17 0.29 6.48 -16.01
C ASP A 17 -0.73 6.49 -17.15
N ARG A 18 -0.34 7.00 -18.32
CA ARG A 18 -1.24 7.05 -19.47
C ARG A 18 -1.64 5.66 -19.96
N SER A 19 -0.78 4.66 -19.80
CA SER A 19 -1.09 3.26 -20.12
C SER A 19 -2.28 2.73 -19.32
N GLU A 20 -2.39 3.12 -18.05
CA GLU A 20 -3.46 2.69 -17.14
C GLU A 20 -4.84 3.18 -17.58
N LEU A 21 -4.90 4.32 -18.29
CA LEU A 21 -6.16 4.90 -18.76
C LEU A 21 -6.82 4.09 -19.88
N ALA A 22 -6.09 3.16 -20.50
CA ALA A 22 -6.65 2.24 -21.48
C ALA A 22 -7.35 1.03 -20.83
N ARG A 23 -7.18 0.83 -19.52
CA ARG A 23 -7.79 -0.29 -18.78
C ARG A 23 -9.29 -0.08 -18.57
N PRO A 24 -10.06 -1.16 -18.34
CA PRO A 24 -11.47 -1.05 -17.97
C PRO A 24 -11.66 -0.11 -16.77
N PRO A 25 -12.55 0.90 -16.84
CA PRO A 25 -12.68 1.91 -15.81
C PRO A 25 -12.96 1.36 -14.40
N GLN A 26 -13.72 0.26 -14.32
CA GLN A 26 -14.03 -0.41 -13.06
C GLN A 26 -12.81 -1.06 -12.41
N GLU A 27 -11.92 -1.65 -13.19
CA GLU A 27 -10.68 -2.25 -12.69
C GLU A 27 -9.74 -1.16 -12.17
N LEU A 28 -9.57 -0.08 -12.93
CA LEU A 28 -8.77 1.07 -12.51
C LEU A 28 -9.32 1.69 -11.22
N ALA A 29 -10.64 1.86 -11.11
CA ALA A 29 -11.27 2.38 -9.90
C ALA A 29 -11.08 1.46 -8.68
N ALA A 30 -11.18 0.15 -8.88
CA ALA A 30 -10.94 -0.84 -7.82
C ALA A 30 -9.50 -0.79 -7.33
N GLU A 31 -8.52 -0.68 -8.23
CA GLU A 31 -7.11 -0.57 -7.86
C GLU A 31 -6.81 0.75 -7.13
N ILE A 32 -7.34 1.88 -7.60
CA ILE A 32 -7.20 3.16 -6.89
C ILE A 32 -7.76 3.04 -5.46
N LEU A 33 -8.93 2.41 -5.29
CA LEU A 33 -9.52 2.22 -3.97
C LEU A 33 -8.65 1.30 -3.08
N ALA A 34 -8.10 0.23 -3.65
CA ALA A 34 -7.20 -0.68 -2.95
C ALA A 34 -5.93 0.06 -2.48
N LEU A 35 -5.30 0.85 -3.37
CA LEU A 35 -4.14 1.67 -3.03
C LEU A 35 -4.45 2.72 -1.97
N CYS A 36 -5.65 3.34 -2.00
CA CYS A 36 -6.06 4.29 -0.96
C CYS A 36 -6.17 3.63 0.42
N ARG A 37 -6.74 2.42 0.49
CA ARG A 37 -6.84 1.64 1.73
C ARG A 37 -5.45 1.25 2.24
N LEU A 38 -4.57 0.79 1.37
CA LEU A 38 -3.20 0.42 1.74
C LEU A 38 -2.41 1.64 2.22
N SER A 39 -2.53 2.79 1.55
CA SER A 39 -1.90 4.05 1.97
C SER A 39 -2.35 4.47 3.37
N ALA A 40 -3.65 4.36 3.68
CA ALA A 40 -4.18 4.62 5.02
C ALA A 40 -3.59 3.67 6.07
N LEU A 41 -3.47 2.39 5.73
CA LEU A 41 -2.91 1.36 6.61
C LEU A 41 -1.44 1.67 6.93
N ARG A 42 -0.63 1.99 5.91
CA ARG A 42 0.77 2.44 6.06
C ARG A 42 0.90 3.65 6.98
N ALA A 43 0.03 4.66 6.81
CA ALA A 43 0.04 5.85 7.64
C ALA A 43 -0.26 5.53 9.12
N GLN A 44 -1.23 4.64 9.38
CA GLN A 44 -1.58 4.22 10.74
C GLN A 44 -0.47 3.38 11.40
N VAL A 45 0.17 2.47 10.66
CA VAL A 45 1.34 1.73 11.17
C VAL A 45 2.51 2.67 11.45
N ALA A 46 2.78 3.63 10.57
CA ALA A 46 3.80 4.63 10.80
C ALA A 46 3.51 5.46 12.07
N TYR A 47 2.24 5.83 12.29
CA TYR A 47 1.81 6.49 13.52
C TYR A 47 2.01 5.61 14.75
N ARG A 48 1.67 4.32 14.67
CA ARG A 48 1.91 3.32 15.72
C ARG A 48 3.39 3.24 16.10
N ARG A 49 4.28 3.16 15.12
CA ARG A 49 5.75 3.16 15.32
C ARG A 49 6.19 4.46 16.00
N GLY A 50 5.71 5.61 15.54
CA GLY A 50 6.03 6.91 16.12
C GLY A 50 5.56 7.09 17.58
N LEU A 51 4.51 6.39 18.02
CA LEU A 51 4.13 6.34 19.44
C LEU A 51 5.11 5.50 20.26
N ALA A 52 5.56 4.36 19.73
CA ALA A 52 6.56 3.54 20.38
C ALA A 52 7.88 4.30 20.56
N ASP A 53 8.32 5.03 19.52
CA ASP A 53 9.53 5.86 19.56
C ASP A 53 9.46 7.00 20.59
N LYS A 54 8.25 7.49 20.89
CA LYS A 54 8.00 8.50 21.93
C LYS A 54 7.92 7.90 23.34
N GLY A 55 8.09 6.59 23.50
CA GLY A 55 8.11 5.91 24.79
C GLY A 55 6.73 5.49 25.32
N PHE A 56 5.67 5.53 24.49
CA PHE A 56 4.37 4.99 24.90
C PHE A 56 4.45 3.47 25.07
N SER A 57 3.77 2.96 26.10
CA SER A 57 3.75 1.51 26.37
C SER A 57 3.00 0.73 25.29
N GLN A 58 3.40 -0.51 25.04
CA GLN A 58 2.72 -1.38 24.08
C GLN A 58 1.25 -1.66 24.45
N SER A 59 0.90 -1.68 25.74
CA SER A 59 -0.48 -1.81 26.19
C SER A 59 -1.32 -0.60 25.80
N THR A 60 -0.80 0.62 26.03
CA THR A 60 -1.48 1.87 25.62
C THR A 60 -1.64 1.93 24.10
N ILE A 61 -0.61 1.59 23.33
CA ILE A 61 -0.68 1.61 21.87
C ILE A 61 -1.71 0.60 21.35
N ARG A 62 -1.83 -0.57 21.99
CA ARG A 62 -2.82 -1.59 21.63
C ARG A 62 -4.26 -1.11 21.87
N GLU A 63 -4.51 -0.33 22.93
CA GLU A 63 -5.83 0.23 23.21
C GLU A 63 -6.32 1.21 22.13
N LEU A 64 -5.40 1.83 21.37
CA LEU A 64 -5.75 2.72 20.25
C LEU A 64 -6.30 1.98 19.02
N GLY A 65 -6.22 0.64 18.99
CA GLY A 65 -6.70 -0.16 17.85
C GLY A 65 -5.93 0.09 16.55
N LEU A 66 -4.70 0.60 16.64
CA LEU A 66 -3.88 0.86 15.46
C LEU A 66 -3.38 -0.46 14.84
N PRO A 67 -3.44 -0.58 13.50
CA PRO A 67 -2.95 -1.75 12.76
C PRO A 67 -1.47 -2.02 13.04
N THR A 68 -1.12 -3.29 12.95
CA THR A 68 0.23 -3.81 13.18
C THR A 68 1.04 -3.90 11.89
N ASP A 69 2.35 -4.04 12.04
CA ASP A 69 3.27 -4.29 10.93
C ASP A 69 2.94 -5.58 10.17
N GLU A 70 2.46 -6.61 10.87
CA GLU A 70 2.06 -7.89 10.28
C GLU A 70 0.79 -7.76 9.42
N GLU A 71 -0.20 -6.99 9.89
CA GLU A 71 -1.40 -6.70 9.10
C GLU A 71 -1.08 -5.88 7.84
N LEU A 72 -0.14 -4.93 7.95
CA LEU A 72 0.35 -4.20 6.79
C LEU A 72 1.06 -5.11 5.78
N ALA A 73 2.01 -5.94 6.24
CA ALA A 73 2.72 -6.87 5.37
C ALA A 73 1.78 -7.81 4.63
N ARG A 74 0.74 -8.31 5.31
CA ARG A 74 -0.30 -9.15 4.70
C ARG A 74 -1.08 -8.39 3.62
N ALA A 75 -1.51 -7.16 3.90
CA ALA A 75 -2.23 -6.35 2.93
C ALA A 75 -1.36 -5.97 1.71
N GLU A 76 -0.04 -5.77 1.90
CA GLU A 76 0.91 -5.57 0.81
C GLU A 76 1.05 -6.83 -0.04
N GLN A 77 1.14 -8.00 0.59
CA GLN A 77 1.18 -9.28 -0.11
C GLN A 77 -0.13 -9.58 -0.87
N GLU A 78 -1.29 -9.29 -0.29
CA GLU A 78 -2.58 -9.46 -0.97
C GLU A 78 -2.74 -8.54 -2.19
N LEU A 79 -2.12 -7.35 -2.18
CA LEU A 79 -2.25 -6.38 -3.26
C LEU A 79 -1.19 -6.53 -4.35
N PHE A 80 0.04 -6.96 -3.99
CA PHE A 80 1.18 -7.01 -4.92
C PHE A 80 1.79 -8.41 -5.08
N GLY A 81 1.46 -9.37 -4.21
CA GLY A 81 2.07 -10.70 -4.19
C GLY A 81 1.76 -11.55 -5.42
N ASP A 82 0.67 -11.26 -6.14
CA ASP A 82 0.34 -11.93 -7.41
C ASP A 82 1.06 -11.30 -8.62
N ASP A 83 1.63 -10.10 -8.49
CA ASP A 83 2.34 -9.40 -9.58
C ASP A 83 3.83 -9.76 -9.68
N GLU A 84 4.43 -10.38 -8.65
CA GLU A 84 5.83 -10.86 -8.70
C GLU A 84 6.02 -12.09 -9.60
N ASP A 85 4.93 -12.82 -9.91
CA ASP A 85 4.91 -13.91 -10.89
C ASP A 85 4.75 -13.42 -12.34
N ASN A 86 4.61 -12.11 -12.57
CA ASN A 86 4.77 -11.54 -13.91
C ASN A 86 6.26 -11.33 -14.18
N GLU A 87 6.91 -12.46 -14.46
CA GLU A 87 8.28 -12.62 -14.96
C GLU A 87 8.78 -11.36 -15.68
N LEU A 88 9.80 -10.71 -15.10
CA LEU A 88 10.70 -9.88 -15.90
C LEU A 88 11.10 -10.72 -17.12
N PRO A 89 10.91 -10.23 -18.35
CA PRO A 89 11.13 -11.06 -19.53
C PRO A 89 12.52 -11.68 -19.52
N GLU A 90 12.62 -13.01 -19.69
CA GLU A 90 13.89 -13.75 -19.79
C GLU A 90 14.82 -13.21 -20.92
N THR A 91 14.34 -12.29 -21.75
CA THR A 91 15.07 -11.64 -22.85
C THR A 91 16.20 -10.72 -22.40
N TRP A 92 16.36 -10.43 -21.10
CA TRP A 92 17.53 -9.74 -20.56
C TRP A 92 18.67 -10.68 -20.11
N MET A 93 18.50 -12.01 -20.19
CA MET A 93 19.57 -12.99 -19.88
C MET A 93 20.34 -13.52 -21.11
N ARG A 94 20.20 -12.92 -22.30
CA ARG A 94 21.15 -13.12 -23.40
C ARG A 94 22.21 -12.03 -23.39
N SER A 95 23.33 -12.32 -22.72
CA SER A 95 24.60 -11.63 -22.97
C SER A 95 24.96 -11.73 -24.45
N ILE A 96 25.34 -10.60 -25.03
CA ILE A 96 26.34 -10.52 -26.11
C ILE A 96 27.59 -9.93 -25.46
#